data_AF-A0A5C4W3H7-F1
#
_entry.id   AF-A0A5C4W3H7-F1
#
_cell.length_a   1.000
_cell.length_b   1.000
_cell.length_c   1.000
_cell.angle_alpha   90.00
_cell.angle_beta   90.00
_cell.angle_gamma   90.00
#
_symmetry.space_group_name_H-M   'P 1'
#
loop_
_entity.id
_entity.type
_entity.pdbx_description
1 polymer ?
#
loop_
_entity_poly.entity_id
_entity_poly.type
_entity_poly.pdbx_seq_one_letter_code
_entity_poly.pdbx_strand_id
1 'polypeptide(L)'
;MNLHDWIDELCDALDIEAEADEGLLGDLATITVENVHPAAGLVTSFLLGFAAGEQGADPDAVERLAAKAQALAEAWDRPAGAAADEDDVDFEELADADYADEDSLV
;
A
#
# COMPACT_ATOMS: atom_id res chain seq x y z
N MET A 1 2.36 22.46 0.49
CA MET A 1 2.64 21.25 -0.29
C MET A 1 1.43 20.36 -0.13
N ASN A 2 0.70 20.14 -1.21
CA ASN A 2 -0.42 19.18 -1.24
C ASN A 2 0.13 17.79 -1.65
N LEU A 3 -0.74 16.78 -1.69
CA LEU A 3 -0.33 15.41 -2.06
C LEU A 3 0.07 15.30 -3.54
N HIS A 4 -0.61 15.99 -4.45
CA HIS A 4 -0.23 16.08 -5.86
C HIS A 4 1.20 16.62 -6.08
N ASP A 5 1.56 17.72 -5.39
CA ASP A 5 2.90 18.32 -5.45
C ASP A 5 3.96 17.29 -5.01
N TRP A 6 3.65 16.49 -3.99
CA TRP A 6 4.53 15.44 -3.50
C TRP A 6 4.67 14.29 -4.50
N ILE A 7 3.57 13.87 -5.14
CA ILE A 7 3.59 12.82 -6.17
C ILE A 7 4.47 13.24 -7.34
N ASP A 8 4.30 14.47 -7.82
CA ASP A 8 5.11 15.01 -8.92
C ASP A 8 6.61 15.01 -8.56
N GLU A 9 6.97 15.55 -7.38
CA GLU A 9 8.36 15.58 -6.92
C GLU A 9 8.95 14.17 -6.71
N LEU A 10 8.14 13.22 -6.25
CA LEU A 10 8.57 11.83 -6.06
C LEU A 10 8.78 11.12 -7.39
N CYS A 11 7.89 11.32 -8.37
CA CYS A 11 8.05 10.81 -9.72
C CYS A 11 9.35 11.34 -10.36
N ASP A 12 9.61 12.63 -10.22
CA ASP A 12 10.85 13.26 -10.68
C ASP A 12 12.09 12.65 -10.00
N ALA A 13 12.04 12.45 -8.68
CA ALA A 13 13.16 11.87 -7.93
C ALA A 13 13.44 10.40 -8.27
N LEU A 14 12.41 9.65 -8.65
CA LEU A 14 12.49 8.23 -9.01
C LEU A 14 12.68 7.99 -10.52
N ASP A 15 12.67 9.04 -11.34
CA ASP A 15 12.76 8.98 -12.81
C ASP A 15 11.67 8.09 -13.43
N ILE A 16 10.42 8.31 -13.01
CA ILE A 16 9.24 7.59 -13.53
C ILE A 16 8.18 8.54 -14.08
N GLU A 17 7.55 8.14 -15.18
CA GLU A 17 6.36 8.79 -15.73
C GLU A 17 5.12 8.03 -15.25
N ALA A 18 4.60 8.41 -14.08
CA ALA A 18 3.44 7.78 -13.45
C ALA A 18 2.46 8.83 -12.90
N GLU A 19 1.18 8.44 -12.85
CA GLU A 19 0.12 9.18 -12.16
C GLU A 19 -0.50 8.25 -11.13
N ALA A 20 -0.72 8.74 -9.91
CA ALA A 20 -1.36 7.99 -8.85
C ALA A 20 -2.72 8.61 -8.51
N ASP A 21 -3.80 7.83 -8.65
CA ASP A 21 -5.12 8.23 -8.19
C ASP A 21 -5.21 8.06 -6.66
N GLU A 22 -4.99 9.18 -5.96
CA GLU A 22 -5.00 9.26 -4.50
C GLU A 22 -6.34 8.79 -3.90
N GLY A 23 -7.47 9.08 -4.58
CA GLY A 23 -8.80 8.71 -4.11
C GLY A 23 -9.01 7.20 -4.18
N LEU A 24 -8.71 6.63 -5.35
CA LEU A 24 -8.78 5.18 -5.56
C LEU A 24 -7.86 4.41 -4.60
N LEU A 25 -6.62 4.86 -4.43
CA LEU A 25 -5.66 4.22 -3.51
C LEU A 25 -6.10 4.36 -2.05
N GLY A 26 -6.63 5.53 -1.65
CA GLY A 26 -7.11 5.77 -0.30
C GLY A 26 -8.31 4.87 0.06
N ASP A 27 -9.28 4.76 -0.85
CA ASP A 27 -10.46 3.92 -0.66
C ASP A 27 -10.07 2.43 -0.60
N LEU A 28 -9.21 1.97 -1.52
CA LEU A 28 -8.74 0.58 -1.53
C LEU A 28 -7.91 0.24 -0.28
N ALA A 29 -7.06 1.16 0.17
CA ALA A 29 -6.28 0.99 1.40
C ALA A 29 -7.21 0.85 2.61
N THR A 30 -8.27 1.66 2.68
CA THR A 30 -9.26 1.59 3.76
C THR A 30 -9.97 0.24 3.77
N ILE A 31 -10.49 -0.20 2.62
CA ILE A 31 -11.20 -1.48 2.50
C ILE A 31 -10.31 -2.66 2.92
N THR A 32 -9.04 -2.64 2.52
CA THR A 32 -8.10 -3.73 2.84
C THR A 32 -7.70 -3.73 4.32
N VAL A 33 -7.53 -2.57 4.93
CA VAL A 33 -7.27 -2.44 6.38
C VAL A 33 -8.43 -3.01 7.20
N GLU A 34 -9.66 -2.66 6.83
CA GLU A 34 -10.86 -3.09 7.55
C GLU A 34 -11.11 -4.60 7.39
N ASN A 35 -10.97 -5.12 6.18
CA ASN A 35 -11.38 -6.50 5.88
C ASN A 35 -10.25 -7.53 6.00
N VAL A 36 -8.98 -7.14 5.85
CA VAL A 36 -7.86 -8.09 5.76
C VAL A 36 -6.93 -7.99 6.96
N HIS A 37 -6.20 -6.88 7.09
CA HIS A 37 -5.13 -6.70 8.09
C HIS A 37 -4.74 -5.22 8.25
N PRO A 38 -4.34 -4.71 9.43
CA PRO A 38 -3.91 -3.30 9.56
C PRO A 38 -2.81 -2.85 8.59
N ALA A 39 -1.90 -3.75 8.19
CA ALA A 39 -0.86 -3.46 7.19
C ALA A 39 -1.32 -3.66 5.72
N ALA A 40 -2.52 -4.20 5.48
CA ALA A 40 -2.95 -4.60 4.14
C ALA A 40 -3.08 -3.43 3.17
N GLY A 41 -3.39 -2.21 3.65
CA GLY A 41 -3.45 -1.03 2.79
C GLY A 41 -2.12 -0.73 2.10
N LEU A 42 -1.02 -0.74 2.85
CA LEU A 42 0.33 -0.49 2.32
C LEU A 42 0.77 -1.59 1.36
N VAL A 43 0.58 -2.86 1.76
CA VAL A 43 0.93 -4.02 0.94
C VAL A 43 0.12 -4.02 -0.36
N THR A 44 -1.17 -3.72 -0.29
CA THR A 44 -2.05 -3.69 -1.48
C THR A 44 -1.65 -2.57 -2.42
N SER A 45 -1.42 -1.34 -1.93
CA SER A 45 -1.01 -0.21 -2.77
C SER A 45 0.34 -0.46 -3.47
N PHE A 46 1.32 -1.02 -2.76
CA PHE A 46 2.61 -1.40 -3.35
C PHE A 46 2.44 -2.43 -4.47
N LEU A 47 1.70 -3.52 -4.22
CA LEU A 47 1.50 -4.58 -5.21
C LEU A 47 0.65 -4.14 -6.40
N LEU A 48 -0.34 -3.25 -6.18
CA LEU A 48 -1.13 -2.67 -7.26
C LEU A 48 -0.26 -1.85 -8.21
N GLY A 49 0.58 -0.97 -7.65
CA GLY A 49 1.54 -0.19 -8.43
C GLY A 49 2.55 -1.06 -9.17
N PHE A 50 3.10 -2.08 -8.50
CA PHE A 50 4.01 -3.04 -9.12
C PHE A 50 3.34 -3.78 -10.28
N ALA A 51 2.13 -4.29 -10.07
CA ALA A 51 1.37 -5.01 -11.09
C ALA A 51 0.99 -4.11 -12.28
N ALA A 52 0.68 -2.84 -12.04
CA ALA A 52 0.41 -1.85 -13.08
C ALA A 52 1.65 -1.64 -13.96
N GLY A 53 2.83 -1.45 -13.34
CA GLY A 53 4.10 -1.31 -14.05
C GLY A 53 4.49 -2.58 -14.82
N GLU A 54 4.39 -3.75 -14.19
CA GLU A 54 4.69 -5.05 -14.81
C GLU A 54 3.83 -5.31 -16.05
N GLN A 55 2.56 -4.88 -16.03
CA GLN A 55 1.59 -5.10 -17.11
C GLN A 55 1.55 -3.96 -18.13
N GLY A 56 2.27 -2.85 -17.91
CA GLY A 56 2.15 -1.64 -18.72
C GLY A 56 0.71 -1.11 -18.76
N ALA A 57 0.03 -1.13 -17.60
CA ALA A 57 -1.38 -0.80 -17.48
C ALA A 57 -1.64 0.69 -17.79
N ASP A 58 -2.70 0.97 -18.56
CA ASP A 58 -3.31 2.29 -18.67
C ASP A 58 -4.20 2.58 -17.44
N PRO A 59 -4.68 3.83 -17.24
CA PRO A 59 -5.53 4.16 -16.09
C PRO A 59 -6.75 3.25 -15.95
N ASP A 60 -7.45 2.94 -17.04
CA ASP A 60 -8.59 2.01 -17.02
C ASP A 60 -8.19 0.59 -16.59
N ALA A 61 -6.98 0.13 -16.94
CA ALA A 61 -6.44 -1.15 -16.51
C ALA A 61 -6.07 -1.14 -15.03
N VAL A 62 -5.55 -0.03 -14.50
CA VAL A 62 -5.29 0.15 -13.06
C VAL A 62 -6.60 0.07 -12.28
N GLU A 63 -7.66 0.75 -12.72
CA GLU A 63 -8.99 0.64 -12.09
C GLU A 63 -9.49 -0.81 -12.07
N ARG A 64 -9.30 -1.57 -13.15
CA ARG A 64 -9.67 -3.00 -13.19
C ARG A 64 -8.83 -3.85 -12.25
N LEU A 65 -7.56 -3.54 -12.06
CA LEU A 65 -6.70 -4.23 -11.09
C LEU A 65 -7.13 -3.90 -9.65
N ALA A 66 -7.42 -2.63 -9.38
CA ALA A 66 -7.94 -2.17 -8.10
C ALA A 66 -9.29 -2.84 -7.76
N ALA A 67 -10.20 -2.93 -8.73
CA ALA A 67 -11.49 -3.62 -8.54
C ALA A 67 -11.31 -5.11 -8.21
N LYS A 68 -10.29 -5.79 -8.76
CA LYS A 68 -9.97 -7.17 -8.39
C LYS A 68 -9.44 -7.27 -6.96
N ALA A 69 -8.55 -6.35 -6.56
CA ALA A 69 -8.01 -6.31 -5.21
C ALA A 69 -9.11 -6.00 -4.18
N GLN A 70 -9.99 -5.06 -4.48
CA GLN A 70 -11.17 -4.74 -3.68
C GLN A 70 -12.07 -5.96 -3.51
N ALA A 71 -12.45 -6.63 -4.60
CA ALA A 71 -13.31 -7.81 -4.54
C ALA A 71 -12.67 -8.95 -3.73
N LEU A 72 -11.34 -9.10 -3.80
CA LEU A 72 -10.60 -10.05 -2.98
C LEU A 72 -10.66 -9.69 -1.49
N ALA A 73 -10.47 -8.42 -1.15
CA ALA A 73 -10.53 -7.93 0.22
C ALA A 73 -11.93 -8.06 0.83
N GLU A 74 -12.98 -7.70 0.08
CA GLU A 74 -14.38 -7.82 0.50
C GLU A 74 -14.82 -9.28 0.72
N ALA A 75 -14.27 -10.20 -0.07
CA ALA A 75 -14.53 -11.63 0.06
C ALA A 75 -13.62 -12.32 1.10
N TRP A 76 -12.71 -11.58 1.74
CA TRP A 76 -11.77 -12.13 2.70
C TRP A 76 -12.48 -12.55 3.98
N ASP A 77 -12.54 -13.86 4.25
CA ASP A 77 -13.18 -14.41 5.45
C ASP A 77 -12.27 -14.22 6.67
N ARG A 78 -12.22 -12.98 7.18
CA ARG A 78 -11.47 -12.64 8.38
C ARG A 78 -12.17 -13.21 9.61
N PRO A 79 -11.51 -14.07 10.41
CA PRO A 79 -12.10 -14.58 11.64
C PRO A 79 -12.48 -13.43 12.57
N ALA A 80 -13.73 -13.42 13.07
CA ALA A 80 -14.17 -12.41 14.03
C ALA A 80 -13.29 -12.45 15.29
N GLY A 81 -12.62 -11.33 15.60
CA GLY A 81 -11.70 -11.24 16.74
C GLY A 81 -10.25 -11.60 16.44
N ALA A 82 -9.87 -11.79 15.17
CA ALA A 82 -8.46 -11.73 14.76
C ALA A 82 -7.93 -10.32 15.04
N ALA A 83 -7.35 -10.13 16.23
CA ALA A 83 -6.45 -9.02 16.49
C ALA A 83 -5.29 -9.07 15.48
N ALA A 84 -4.63 -7.94 15.24
CA ALA A 84 -3.26 -7.99 14.72
C ALA A 84 -2.50 -9.00 15.59
N ASP A 85 -1.82 -9.95 14.97
CA ASP A 85 -1.03 -10.92 15.72
C ASP A 85 -0.07 -10.13 16.63
N GLU A 86 0.23 -10.64 17.82
CA GLU A 86 1.13 -9.95 18.78
C GLU A 86 2.57 -9.80 18.22
N ASP A 87 2.85 -10.50 17.11
CA ASP A 87 4.08 -10.46 16.32
C ASP A 87 3.97 -9.53 15.08
N ASP A 88 2.82 -8.86 14.85
CA ASP A 88 2.76 -7.75 13.91
C ASP A 88 3.57 -6.61 14.48
N VAL A 89 4.71 -6.33 13.83
CA VAL A 89 5.62 -5.25 14.19
C VAL A 89 4.79 -3.98 14.39
N ASP A 90 4.72 -3.52 15.64
CA ASP A 90 3.97 -2.32 15.94
C ASP A 90 4.67 -1.18 15.20
N PHE A 91 3.94 -0.42 14.37
CA PHE A 91 4.53 0.65 13.57
C PHE A 91 5.20 1.71 14.46
N GLU A 92 4.76 1.82 15.72
CA GLU A 92 5.39 2.62 16.77
C GLU A 92 6.75 2.05 17.21
N GLU A 93 6.93 0.73 17.24
CA GLU A 93 8.21 0.09 17.55
C GLU A 93 9.27 0.30 16.45
N LEU A 94 8.86 0.35 15.18
CA LEU A 94 9.74 0.69 14.05
C LEU A 94 10.20 2.16 14.03
N ALA A 95 9.42 3.06 14.63
CA ALA A 95 9.76 4.48 14.74
C ALA A 95 10.77 4.74 15.87
N ASP A 96 10.73 3.92 16.93
CA ASP A 96 11.68 3.94 18.05
C ASP A 96 12.91 3.05 17.81
N ALA A 97 12.93 2.26 16.73
CA ALA A 97 14.11 1.52 16.31
C ALA A 97 15.25 2.50 15.98
N ASP A 98 16.28 2.51 16.82
CA ASP A 98 17.50 3.29 16.58
C ASP A 98 18.28 2.66 15.41
N TYR A 99 18.04 3.17 14.20
CA TYR A 99 18.75 2.77 12.97
C TYR A 99 20.24 3.17 12.98
N ALA A 100 20.79 3.62 14.12
CA ALA A 100 22.21 3.93 14.28
C ALA A 100 23.12 2.71 14.41
N ASP A 101 22.58 1.50 14.57
CA ASP A 101 23.40 0.28 14.63
C ASP A 101 23.65 -0.27 13.21
N GLU A 102 24.84 -0.01 12.69
CA GLU A 102 25.30 -0.38 11.34
C GLU A 102 25.32 -1.91 11.10
N ASP A 103 25.14 -2.71 12.16
CA ASP A 103 25.12 -4.18 12.12
C ASP A 103 23.70 -4.78 11.96
N SER A 104 22.63 -3.98 11.96
CA SER A 104 21.24 -4.47 11.86
C SER A 104 20.79 -4.79 10.41
N LEU A 105 21.58 -4.40 9.41
CA LEU A 105 21.23 -4.52 7.99
C LEU A 105 21.93 -5.68 7.24
N VAL A 106 22.38 -6.73 7.94
CA VAL A 106 23.00 -7.92 7.33
C VAL A 106 22.12 -9.16 7.43
#